data_AF-A0A267DRG4-F1
#
_entry.id   AF-A0A267DRG4-F1
#
_cell.length_a   1.000
_cell.length_b   1.000
_cell.length_c   1.000
_cell.angle_alpha   90.00
_cell.angle_beta   90.00
_cell.angle_gamma   90.00
#
_symmetry.space_group_name_H-M   'P 1'
#
loop_
_entity.id
_entity.type
_entity.pdbx_description
1 polymer ?
#
loop_
_entity_poly.entity_id
_entity_poly.type
_entity_poly.pdbx_seq_one_letter_code
_entity_poly.pdbx_strand_id
1 'polypeptide(L)'
;TIESWGWEILPHPPYSPDLSPCDFFLFPRIKESMRGQRFSTEEDVNQAYKAGIAAVTNNGMTTGIDGLVRRWEKCIEAEGSYFE
;
A
#
# COMPACT_ATOMS: atom_id res chain seq x y z
N THR A 1 -23.72 -3.98 -6.58
CA THR A 1 -22.73 -4.28 -5.53
C THR A 1 -21.45 -4.74 -6.20
N ILE A 2 -20.34 -4.92 -5.49
CA ILE A 2 -19.09 -5.46 -6.06
C ILE A 2 -19.34 -6.80 -6.78
N GLU A 3 -20.32 -7.58 -6.30
CA GLU A 3 -20.76 -8.85 -6.88
C GLU A 3 -21.22 -8.74 -8.35
N SER A 4 -21.78 -7.59 -8.75
CA SER A 4 -22.24 -7.39 -10.13
C SER A 4 -21.11 -7.25 -11.15
N TRP A 5 -19.87 -7.09 -10.70
CA TRP A 5 -18.69 -6.88 -11.57
C TRP A 5 -17.90 -8.18 -11.77
N GLY A 6 -18.29 -9.29 -11.15
CA GLY A 6 -17.60 -10.57 -11.27
C GLY A 6 -16.22 -10.59 -10.62
N TRP A 7 -15.94 -9.68 -9.67
CA TRP A 7 -14.66 -9.63 -8.97
C TRP A 7 -14.64 -10.59 -7.78
N GLU A 8 -13.52 -11.29 -7.63
CA GLU A 8 -13.25 -12.08 -6.43
C GLU A 8 -12.83 -11.16 -5.28
N ILE A 9 -13.41 -11.36 -4.10
CA ILE A 9 -13.04 -10.65 -2.88
C ILE A 9 -12.11 -11.56 -2.08
N LEU A 10 -10.84 -11.17 -1.97
CA LEU A 10 -9.89 -11.89 -1.13
C LEU A 10 -10.19 -11.65 0.36
N PRO A 11 -10.14 -12.70 1.21
CA PRO A 11 -10.31 -12.53 2.65
C PRO A 11 -9.19 -11.67 3.22
N HIS A 12 -9.54 -10.71 4.08
CA HIS A 12 -8.59 -9.84 4.76
C HIS A 12 -8.90 -9.80 6.26
N PRO A 13 -7.96 -10.19 7.13
CA PRO A 13 -8.16 -10.12 8.57
C PRO A 13 -8.29 -8.67 9.06
N PRO A 14 -9.06 -8.43 10.13
CA PRO A 14 -9.19 -7.09 10.70
C PRO A 14 -7.85 -6.61 11.29
N TYR A 15 -7.58 -5.32 11.20
CA TYR A 15 -6.38 -4.67 11.75
C TYR A 15 -5.04 -5.18 11.19
N SER A 16 -4.99 -5.63 9.94
CA SER A 16 -3.75 -6.15 9.31
C SER A 16 -3.19 -5.26 8.19
N PRO A 17 -2.76 -4.01 8.50
CA PRO A 17 -2.13 -3.13 7.51
C PRO A 17 -0.79 -3.70 6.99
N ASP A 18 -0.12 -4.54 7.78
CA ASP A 18 1.04 -5.33 7.37
C ASP A 18 0.73 -6.35 6.26
N LEU A 19 -0.54 -6.69 6.03
CA LEU A 19 -1.00 -7.54 4.94
C LEU A 19 -1.65 -6.77 3.78
N SER A 20 -1.68 -5.44 3.85
CA SER A 20 -2.23 -4.57 2.81
C SER A 20 -1.10 -3.93 1.98
N PRO A 21 -0.96 -4.24 0.68
CA PRO A 21 0.08 -3.65 -0.18
C PRO A 21 0.03 -2.14 -0.24
N CYS A 22 -1.17 -1.55 -0.11
CA CYS A 22 -1.35 -0.12 -0.03
C CYS A 22 -0.65 0.47 1.19
N ASP A 23 -0.85 -0.14 2.36
CA ASP A 23 -0.35 0.35 3.63
C ASP A 23 1.15 0.10 3.82
N PHE A 24 1.62 -1.09 3.45
CA PHE A 24 3.01 -1.44 3.71
C PHE A 24 3.99 -1.05 2.61
N PHE A 25 3.52 -0.82 1.38
CA PHE A 25 4.39 -0.54 0.23
C PHE A 25 4.07 0.80 -0.42
N LEU A 26 2.83 1.01 -0.86
CA LEU A 26 2.48 2.17 -1.69
C LEU A 26 2.53 3.49 -0.91
N PHE A 27 1.75 3.60 0.16
CA PHE A 27 1.62 4.85 0.92
C PHE A 27 2.93 5.31 1.56
N PRO A 28 3.77 4.43 2.16
CA PRO A 28 5.06 4.85 2.71
C PRO A 28 5.95 5.48 1.63
N ARG A 29 5.99 4.92 0.41
CA ARG A 29 6.82 5.43 -0.68
C ARG A 29 6.33 6.77 -1.22
N ILE A 30 5.01 6.96 -1.34
CA ILE A 30 4.44 8.25 -1.75
C ILE A 30 4.71 9.30 -0.65
N LYS A 31 4.46 8.94 0.62
CA LYS A 31 4.65 9.87 1.74
C LYS A 31 6.10 10.24 1.96
N GLU A 32 7.06 9.37 1.63
CA GLU A 32 8.49 9.67 1.76
C GLU A 32 8.90 10.86 0.89
N SER A 33 8.41 10.95 -0.36
CA SER A 33 8.73 12.09 -1.22
C SER A 33 8.09 13.39 -0.71
N MET A 34 6.95 13.30 -0.02
CA MET A 34 6.22 14.44 0.54
C MET A 34 6.70 14.84 1.95
N ARG A 35 7.59 14.05 2.55
CA ARG A 35 8.02 14.22 3.94
C ARG A 35 8.69 15.57 4.16
N GLY A 36 8.24 16.31 5.18
CA GLY A 36 8.81 17.61 5.55
C GLY A 36 8.39 18.77 4.64
N GLN A 37 7.61 18.52 3.59
CA GLN A 37 7.10 19.58 2.72
C GLN A 37 5.87 20.25 3.35
N ARG A 38 5.76 21.57 3.18
CA ARG A 38 4.55 22.34 3.47
C ARG A 38 3.89 22.72 2.16
N PHE A 39 2.62 22.37 2.04
CA PHE A 39 1.80 22.71 0.88
C PHE A 39 0.87 23.86 1.27
N SER A 40 0.68 24.82 0.37
CA SER A 40 -0.14 26.01 0.64
C SER A 40 -1.59 25.80 0.20
N THR A 41 -1.80 24.92 -0.76
CA THR A 41 -3.12 24.60 -1.32
C THR A 41 -3.34 23.10 -1.41
N GLU A 42 -4.61 22.70 -1.51
CA GLU A 42 -4.98 21.32 -1.79
C GLU A 42 -4.43 20.84 -3.14
N GLU A 43 -4.41 21.72 -4.15
CA GLU A 43 -3.90 21.40 -5.48
C GLU A 43 -2.40 21.04 -5.44
N ASP A 44 -1.61 21.75 -4.64
CA ASP A 44 -0.19 21.43 -4.46
C ASP A 44 -0.01 20.02 -3.87
N VAL A 45 -0.82 19.65 -2.89
CA VAL A 45 -0.81 18.30 -2.27
C VAL A 45 -1.21 17.24 -3.30
N ASN A 46 -2.27 17.49 -4.07
CA ASN A 46 -2.77 16.58 -5.09
C ASN A 46 -1.74 16.35 -6.19
N GLN A 47 -1.03 17.39 -6.63
CA GLN A 47 0.04 17.28 -7.62
C GLN A 47 1.23 16.49 -7.08
N ALA A 48 1.68 16.77 -5.86
CA ALA A 48 2.75 16.02 -5.21
C ALA A 48 2.39 14.53 -5.04
N TYR A 49 1.15 14.23 -4.64
CA TYR A 49 0.67 12.86 -4.48
C TYR A 49 0.61 12.11 -5.82
N LYS A 50 0.08 12.74 -6.89
CA LYS A 50 0.07 12.17 -8.25
C LYS A 50 1.49 11.88 -8.76
N ALA A 51 2.42 12.82 -8.54
CA ALA A 51 3.83 12.61 -8.88
C ALA A 51 4.44 11.45 -8.10
N GLY A 52 4.12 11.32 -6.81
CA GLY A 52 4.53 10.19 -5.98
C GLY A 52 4.00 8.84 -6.50
N ILE A 53 2.72 8.76 -6.88
CA ILE A 53 2.16 7.56 -7.51
C ILE A 53 2.93 7.21 -8.78
N ALA A 54 3.10 8.17 -9.69
CA ALA A 54 3.79 7.94 -10.96
C ALA A 54 5.23 7.42 -10.75
N ALA A 55 5.94 7.96 -9.75
CA ALA A 55 7.28 7.51 -9.40
C ALA A 55 7.29 6.06 -8.88
N VAL A 56 6.30 5.66 -8.09
CA VAL A 56 6.19 4.28 -7.58
C VAL A 56 5.78 3.31 -8.69
N THR A 57 4.81 3.68 -9.53
CA THR A 57 4.31 2.80 -10.60
C THR A 57 5.37 2.54 -11.66
N ASN A 58 6.18 3.55 -11.99
CA ASN A 58 7.27 3.40 -12.97
C ASN A 58 8.43 2.54 -12.44
N ASN A 59 8.55 2.35 -11.12
CA ASN A 59 9.70 1.71 -10.48
C ASN A 59 9.39 0.37 -9.79
N GLY A 60 8.27 -0.29 -10.12
CA GLY A 60 7.99 -1.66 -9.63
C GLY A 60 6.74 -1.79 -8.78
N MET A 61 5.59 -1.43 -9.34
CA MET A 61 4.28 -1.68 -8.71
C MET A 61 4.08 -3.14 -8.32
N THR A 62 4.63 -4.09 -9.11
CA THR A 62 4.53 -5.53 -8.82
C THR A 62 5.23 -5.90 -7.52
N THR A 63 6.29 -5.20 -7.12
CA THR A 63 7.04 -5.51 -5.89
C THR A 63 6.17 -5.48 -4.63
N GLY A 64 5.18 -4.58 -4.55
CA GLY A 64 4.23 -4.56 -3.44
C GLY A 64 3.33 -5.80 -3.40
N ILE A 65 2.90 -6.27 -4.57
CA ILE A 65 2.07 -7.47 -4.71
C ILE A 65 2.91 -8.74 -4.45
N ASP A 66 4.09 -8.83 -5.05
CA ASP A 66 5.02 -9.95 -4.88
C ASP A 66 5.45 -10.09 -3.41
N GLY A 67 5.51 -8.98 -2.67
CA GLY A 67 5.80 -8.95 -1.24
C GLY A 67 4.72 -9.58 -0.35
N LEU A 68 3.50 -9.82 -0.85
CA LEU A 68 2.42 -10.44 -0.08
C LEU A 68 2.77 -11.86 0.35
N VAL A 69 3.36 -12.65 -0.54
CA VAL A 69 3.70 -14.06 -0.27
C VAL A 69 4.58 -14.17 0.97
N ARG A 70 5.66 -13.38 1.00
CA ARG A 70 6.58 -13.34 2.13
C ARG A 70 5.92 -12.82 3.42
N ARG A 71 4.97 -11.88 3.30
CA ARG A 71 4.28 -11.32 4.47
C ARG A 71 3.27 -12.28 5.05
N TRP A 72 2.60 -13.08 4.21
CA TRP A 72 1.75 -14.17 4.70
C TRP A 72 2.56 -15.23 5.43
N GLU A 73 3.75 -15.60 4.91
CA GLU A 73 4.66 -16.52 5.59
C GLU A 73 5.04 -15.99 6.98
N LYS A 74 5.46 -14.72 7.09
CA LYS A 74 5.77 -14.10 8.39
C LYS A 74 4.58 -14.06 9.34
N CYS A 75 3.37 -13.80 8.83
CA CYS A 75 2.15 -13.82 9.65
C CYS A 75 1.90 -15.21 10.24
N ILE A 76 2.12 -16.27 9.45
CA ILE A 76 1.99 -17.66 9.91
C ILE A 76 3.06 -17.98 10.96
N GLU A 77 4.32 -17.61 10.70
CA GLU A 77 5.42 -17.79 11.65
C GLU A 77 5.20 -17.04 12.98
N ALA A 78 4.55 -15.88 12.93
CA ALA A 78 4.20 -15.07 14.09
C ALA A 78 2.88 -15.50 14.75
N GLU A 79 2.27 -16.60 14.31
CA GLU A 79 0.99 -17.11 14.81
C GLU A 79 -0.13 -16.04 14.78
N GLY A 80 -0.15 -15.21 13.74
CA GLY A 80 -1.11 -14.13 13.56
C GLY A 80 -0.78 -12.83 14.30
N SER A 81 0.36 -12.77 15.01
CA SER A 81 0.87 -11.53 15.59
C SER A 81 1.51 -10.62 14.54
N TYR A 82 1.65 -9.33 14.85
CA TYR A 82 2.37 -8.38 14.01
C TYR A 82 3.85 -8.75 13.86
N PHE A 83 4.42 -8.39 12.71
CA PHE A 83 5.81 -8.65 12.36
C PHE A 83 6.45 -7.47 11.61
N GLU A 84 7.78 -7.46 11.55
CA GLU A 84 8.60 -6.58 10.69
C GLU A 84 9.06 -7.36 9.45
#